data_AF-X1Q8E6-F1
#
_entry.id   AF-X1Q8E6-F1
#
_cell.length_a   1.000
_cell.length_b   1.000
_cell.length_c   1.000
_cell.angle_alpha   90.00
_cell.angle_beta   90.00
_cell.angle_gamma   90.00
#
_symmetry.space_group_name_H-M   'P 1'
#
loop_
_entity.id
_entity.type
_entity.pdbx_description
1 polymer ?
#
loop_
_entity_poly.entity_id
_entity_poly.type
_entity_poly.pdbx_seq_one_letter_code
_entity_poly.pdbx_strand_id
1 'polypeptide(L)'
;MLGEGFSLEGLPFSRLDRAELEIIRQQLKRGINCPLTSSAGRLFDAVSALVGVREEVDYEAQAAIELEMLAPNEVDELDLTTYPFSIIEQQGVKVVKLGELISTIVQDVKK
;
A
#
# COMPACT_ATOMS: atom_id res chain seq x y z
N MET A 1 -7.24 7.83 1.73
CA MET A 1 -6.37 6.73 2.19
C MET A 1 -5.64 7.23 3.42
N LEU A 2 -5.82 6.54 4.55
CA LEU A 2 -5.21 6.71 5.88
C LEU A 2 -5.36 8.08 6.61
N GLY A 3 -5.59 9.19 5.92
CA GLY A 3 -5.87 10.50 6.52
C GLY A 3 -4.63 11.25 7.01
N GLU A 4 -4.75 12.56 7.25
CA GLU A 4 -3.60 13.42 7.61
C GLU A 4 -2.98 13.11 8.98
N GLY A 5 -3.64 12.31 9.82
CA GLY A 5 -3.18 11.94 11.17
C GLY A 5 -2.53 10.55 11.27
N PHE A 6 -2.28 9.87 10.15
CA PHE A 6 -1.73 8.52 10.18
C PHE A 6 -0.24 8.52 10.56
N SER A 7 0.09 7.89 11.70
CA SER A 7 1.49 7.73 12.13
C SER A 7 2.18 6.62 11.36
N LEU A 8 3.38 6.91 10.84
CA LEU A 8 4.26 5.92 10.19
C LEU A 8 5.09 5.12 11.21
N GLU A 9 4.96 5.43 12.50
CA GLU A 9 5.66 4.72 13.57
C GLU A 9 5.23 3.24 13.61
N GLY A 10 6.22 2.36 13.74
CA GLY A 10 6.03 0.91 13.69
C GLY A 10 5.96 0.30 12.29
N LEU A 11 6.11 1.11 11.22
CA LEU A 11 6.20 0.59 9.85
C LEU A 11 7.68 0.40 9.43
N PRO A 12 7.96 -0.49 8.46
CA PRO A 12 9.32 -0.83 8.01
C PRO A 12 10.14 0.41 7.60
N PHE A 13 9.51 1.34 6.88
CA PHE A 13 10.11 2.59 6.40
C PHE A 13 10.00 3.75 7.41
N SER A 14 9.81 3.48 8.71
CA SER A 14 9.82 4.51 9.77
C SER A 14 11.17 5.23 9.91
N ARG A 15 12.22 4.74 9.24
CA ARG A 15 13.58 5.30 9.19
C ARG A 15 13.75 6.42 8.16
N LEU A 16 12.74 6.70 7.34
CA LEU A 16 12.77 7.80 6.37
C LEU A 16 13.06 9.13 7.05
N ASP A 17 13.85 9.97 6.37
CA ASP A 17 14.19 11.28 6.91
C ASP A 17 12.93 12.16 7.06
N ARG A 18 12.87 12.90 8.17
CA ARG A 18 11.70 13.73 8.48
C ARG A 18 11.54 14.87 7.49
N ALA A 19 12.63 15.43 6.97
CA ALA A 19 12.55 16.50 5.97
C ALA A 19 12.08 15.96 4.62
N GLU A 20 12.56 14.78 4.20
CA GLU A 20 12.07 14.10 2.99
C GLU A 20 10.57 13.82 3.06
N LEU A 21 10.09 13.27 4.19
CA LEU A 21 8.65 13.02 4.39
C LEU A 21 7.82 14.32 4.34
N GLU A 22 8.33 15.41 4.90
CA GLU A 22 7.62 16.70 4.85
C GLU A 22 7.56 17.26 3.42
N ILE A 23 8.63 17.11 2.63
CA ILE A 23 8.64 17.50 1.22
C ILE A 23 7.60 16.71 0.43
N ILE A 24 7.53 15.38 0.61
CA ILE A 24 6.54 14.51 -0.05
C ILE A 24 5.12 14.92 0.36
N ARG A 25 4.87 15.20 1.64
CA ARG A 25 3.56 15.69 2.11
C ARG A 25 3.17 17.00 1.43
N GLN A 26 4.11 17.93 1.27
CA GLN A 26 3.85 19.19 0.59
C GLN A 26 3.59 19.02 -0.91
N GLN A 27 4.32 18.12 -1.57
CA GLN A 27 4.08 17.75 -2.97
C GLN A 27 2.67 17.19 -3.15
N LEU A 28 2.25 16.25 -2.28
CA LEU A 28 0.90 15.67 -2.29
C LEU A 28 -0.18 16.72 -2.05
N LYS A 29 -0.02 17.60 -1.05
CA LYS A 29 -0.98 18.67 -0.75
C LYS A 29 -1.14 19.67 -1.89
N ARG A 30 -0.07 19.93 -2.63
CA ARG A 30 -0.05 20.90 -3.74
C ARG A 30 -0.28 20.26 -5.11
N GLY A 31 -0.36 18.93 -5.19
CA GLY A 31 -0.46 18.20 -6.47
C GLY A 31 0.77 18.34 -7.37
N ILE A 32 1.96 18.60 -6.80
CA ILE A 32 3.20 18.79 -7.58
C ILE A 32 3.86 17.43 -7.76
N ASN A 33 4.08 17.01 -9.02
CA ASN A 33 4.67 15.70 -9.35
C ASN A 33 3.90 14.50 -8.76
N CYS A 34 2.57 14.63 -8.59
CA CYS A 34 1.71 13.58 -8.04
C CYS A 34 0.60 13.19 -9.03
N PRO A 35 0.94 12.56 -10.18
CA PRO A 35 -0.07 12.09 -11.12
C PRO A 35 -0.96 11.02 -10.48
N LEU A 36 -2.27 11.07 -10.75
CA LEU A 36 -3.20 10.04 -10.31
C LEU A 36 -2.93 8.73 -11.06
N THR A 37 -3.08 7.60 -10.37
CA THR A 37 -2.92 6.27 -10.94
C THR A 37 -3.97 5.30 -10.40
N SER A 38 -4.40 4.36 -11.24
CA SER A 38 -5.23 3.21 -10.89
C SER A 38 -4.50 1.89 -11.16
N SER A 39 -3.17 1.92 -11.20
CA SER A 39 -2.34 0.75 -11.49
C SER A 39 -2.37 -0.26 -10.35
N ALA A 40 -2.70 -1.51 -10.68
CA ALA A 40 -2.57 -2.63 -9.74
C ALA A 40 -1.11 -2.86 -9.32
N GLY A 41 -0.14 -2.67 -10.22
CA GLY A 41 1.28 -2.80 -9.88
C GLY A 41 1.70 -1.84 -8.76
N ARG A 42 1.27 -0.57 -8.84
CA ARG A 42 1.52 0.43 -7.77
C ARG A 42 0.85 0.06 -6.44
N LEU A 43 -0.29 -0.64 -6.47
CA LEU A 43 -0.91 -1.20 -5.28
C LEU A 43 -0.03 -2.30 -4.65
N PHE A 44 0.45 -3.26 -5.45
CA PHE A 44 1.33 -4.32 -4.96
C PHE A 44 2.66 -3.78 -4.44
N ASP A 45 3.25 -2.80 -5.13
CA ASP A 45 4.48 -2.12 -4.66
C ASP A 45 4.25 -1.45 -3.29
N ALA A 46 3.11 -0.74 -3.13
CA ALA A 46 2.77 -0.10 -1.87
C ALA A 46 2.56 -1.11 -0.73
N VAL A 47 1.87 -2.23 -1.01
CA VAL A 47 1.68 -3.29 -0.02
C VAL A 47 3.03 -3.93 0.35
N SER A 48 3.88 -4.21 -0.63
CA SER A 48 5.21 -4.78 -0.43
C SER A 48 6.09 -3.90 0.49
N ALA A 49 6.05 -2.58 0.30
CA ALA A 49 6.71 -1.63 1.19
C ALA A 49 6.07 -1.60 2.59
N LEU A 50 4.73 -1.63 2.69
CA LEU A 50 4.00 -1.67 3.96
C LEU A 50 4.34 -2.89 4.81
N VAL A 51 4.45 -4.07 4.19
CA VAL A 51 4.74 -5.33 4.89
C VAL A 51 6.23 -5.60 5.08
N GLY A 52 7.11 -4.72 4.57
CA GLY A 52 8.55 -4.79 4.77
C GLY A 52 9.26 -5.78 3.86
N VAL A 53 8.64 -6.15 2.74
CA VAL A 53 9.24 -7.03 1.72
C VAL A 53 10.27 -6.25 0.92
N ARG A 54 9.89 -5.08 0.38
CA ARG A 54 10.81 -4.24 -0.40
C ARG A 54 10.46 -2.75 -0.32
N GLU A 55 11.46 -1.93 0.01
CA GLU A 55 11.34 -0.47 0.07
C GLU A 55 11.89 0.23 -1.17
N GLU A 56 13.00 -0.26 -1.72
CA GLU A 56 13.66 0.26 -2.92
C GLU A 56 13.72 -0.82 -4.01
N VAL A 57 13.50 -0.45 -5.27
CA VAL A 57 13.49 -1.38 -6.41
C VAL A 57 14.61 -1.06 -7.39
N ASP A 58 15.27 -2.10 -7.88
CA ASP A 58 16.33 -2.09 -8.89
C ASP A 58 15.77 -2.29 -10.31
N TYR A 59 14.59 -2.90 -10.43
CA TYR A 59 13.92 -3.18 -11.71
C TYR A 59 12.39 -3.14 -11.61
N GLU A 60 11.72 -3.11 -12.77
CA GLU A 60 10.28 -3.03 -12.85
C GLU A 60 9.60 -4.28 -12.24
N ALA A 61 8.53 -4.05 -11.46
CA ALA A 61 7.74 -5.07 -10.78
C ALA A 61 8.45 -5.90 -9.70
N GLN A 62 9.70 -5.59 -9.34
CA GLN A 62 10.46 -6.33 -8.32
C GLN A 62 9.69 -6.52 -7.00
N ALA A 63 9.15 -5.43 -6.45
CA ALA A 63 8.45 -5.47 -5.16
C ALA A 63 7.19 -6.34 -5.21
N ALA A 64 6.48 -6.35 -6.35
CA ALA A 64 5.32 -7.20 -6.57
C ALA A 64 5.69 -8.68 -6.73
N ILE A 65 6.75 -8.98 -7.48
CA ILE A 65 7.27 -10.35 -7.68
C ILE A 65 7.72 -10.95 -6.34
N GLU A 66 8.48 -10.19 -5.55
CA GLU A 66 8.96 -10.65 -4.25
C GLU A 66 7.82 -10.87 -3.26
N LEU A 67 6.79 -10.02 -3.29
CA LEU A 67 5.59 -10.21 -2.49
C LEU A 67 4.83 -11.48 -2.89
N GLU A 68 4.71 -11.76 -4.19
CA GLU A 68 4.08 -12.98 -4.70
C GLU A 68 4.84 -14.24 -4.26
N MET A 69 6.17 -14.24 -4.35
CA MET A 69 7.00 -15.38 -3.93
C MET A 69 6.85 -15.72 -2.43
N LEU A 70 6.51 -14.74 -1.60
CA LEU A 70 6.26 -14.94 -0.17
C LEU A 70 4.83 -15.35 0.14
N ALA A 71 3.89 -15.14 -0.79
CA ALA A 71 2.51 -15.53 -0.62
C ALA A 71 2.37 -17.07 -0.65
N PRO A 72 1.54 -17.67 0.23
CA PRO A 72 1.32 -19.11 0.20
C PRO A 72 0.59 -19.54 -1.09
N ASN A 73 1.01 -20.66 -1.67
CA ASN A 73 0.45 -21.20 -2.93
C ASN A 73 -0.96 -21.77 -2.79
N GLU A 74 -1.37 -22.14 -1.58
CA GLU A 74 -2.65 -22.81 -1.32
C GLU A 74 -3.50 -21.93 -0.42
N VAL A 75 -4.54 -21.33 -1.01
CA VAL A 75 -5.53 -20.51 -0.31
C VAL A 75 -6.55 -21.39 0.44
N ASP A 76 -6.68 -22.66 0.05
CA ASP A 76 -7.71 -23.59 0.55
C ASP A 76 -7.32 -24.35 1.83
N GLU A 77 -6.04 -24.49 2.16
CA GLU A 77 -5.57 -25.21 3.37
C GLU A 77 -5.29 -24.30 4.57
N LEU A 78 -5.22 -23.00 4.33
CA LEU A 78 -4.99 -21.99 5.36
C LEU A 78 -6.34 -21.33 5.68
N ASP A 79 -6.69 -21.20 6.96
CA ASP A 79 -7.80 -20.34 7.43
C ASP A 79 -7.47 -18.85 7.15
N LEU A 80 -7.27 -18.49 5.89
CA LEU A 80 -6.86 -17.15 5.48
C LEU A 80 -8.05 -16.22 5.63
N THR A 81 -7.93 -15.31 6.58
CA THR A 81 -8.80 -14.15 6.67
C THR A 81 -8.56 -13.25 5.47
N THR A 82 -9.61 -12.99 4.70
CA THR A 82 -9.55 -12.03 3.59
C THR A 82 -9.53 -10.59 4.11
N TYR A 83 -8.82 -9.70 3.42
CA TYR A 83 -8.85 -8.28 3.74
C TYR A 83 -10.12 -7.62 3.18
N PRO A 84 -10.84 -6.80 3.98
CA PRO A 84 -12.10 -6.21 3.57
C PRO A 84 -11.89 -5.12 2.50
N PHE A 85 -12.78 -5.07 1.52
CA PHE A 85 -12.89 -3.97 0.57
C PHE A 85 -14.34 -3.80 0.13
N SER A 86 -14.68 -2.61 -0.37
CA SER A 86 -16.00 -2.33 -0.96
C SER A 86 -15.88 -1.95 -2.43
N ILE A 87 -16.96 -2.15 -3.18
CA ILE A 87 -17.07 -1.70 -4.58
C ILE A 87 -18.18 -0.68 -4.64
N ILE A 88 -17.88 0.50 -5.20
CA ILE A 88 -18.86 1.53 -5.46
C ILE A 88 -19.02 1.73 -6.96
N GLU A 89 -20.18 2.24 -7.39
CA GLU A 89 -20.36 2.71 -8.77
C GLU A 89 -20.12 4.22 -8.82
N GLN A 90 -19.25 4.66 -9.73
CA GLN A 90 -18.90 6.06 -9.92
C GLN A 90 -18.83 6.34 -11.42
N GLN A 91 -19.63 7.27 -11.92
CA GLN A 91 -19.66 7.63 -13.35
C GLN A 91 -19.83 6.42 -14.30
N GLY A 92 -20.64 5.42 -13.89
CA GLY A 92 -20.91 4.21 -14.68
C GLY A 92 -19.79 3.16 -14.66
N VAL A 93 -18.74 3.34 -13.84
CA VAL A 93 -17.71 2.32 -13.63
C VAL A 93 -17.71 1.83 -12.18
N LYS A 94 -17.41 0.54 -12.00
CA LYS A 94 -17.20 -0.05 -10.67
C LYS A 94 -15.80 0.29 -10.17
N VAL A 95 -15.71 0.90 -8.99
CA VAL A 95 -14.47 1.33 -8.35
C VAL A 95 -14.28 0.55 -7.05
N VAL A 96 -13.16 -0.16 -6.95
CA VAL A 96 -12.74 -0.86 -5.73
C VAL A 96 -12.17 0.15 -4.73
N LYS A 97 -12.75 0.23 -3.54
CA LYS A 97 -12.28 1.05 -2.44
C LYS A 97 -11.29 0.26 -1.60
N LEU A 98 -10.02 0.60 -1.74
CA LEU A 98 -8.89 -0.06 -1.08
C LEU A 98 -8.59 0.49 0.33
N GLY A 99 -9.38 1.46 0.81
CA GLY A 99 -9.09 2.14 2.09
C GLY A 99 -9.12 1.20 3.29
N GLU A 100 -10.14 0.34 3.37
CA GLU A 100 -10.29 -0.65 4.44
C GLU A 100 -9.19 -1.71 4.35
N LEU A 101 -8.97 -2.27 3.15
CA LEU A 101 -7.92 -3.24 2.86
C LEU A 101 -6.55 -2.77 3.37
N ILE A 102 -6.12 -1.56 2.96
CA ILE A 102 -4.81 -1.02 3.36
C ILE A 102 -4.76 -0.74 4.87
N SER A 103 -5.86 -0.28 5.46
CA SER A 103 -5.94 -0.05 6.90
C SER A 103 -5.76 -1.33 7.70
N THR A 104 -6.39 -2.43 7.28
CA THR A 104 -6.29 -3.72 7.96
C THR A 104 -4.88 -4.32 7.81
N ILE A 105 -4.27 -4.25 6.62
CA ILE A 105 -2.87 -4.67 6.41
C ILE A 105 -1.92 -3.94 7.37
N VAL A 106 -2.05 -2.62 7.47
CA VAL A 106 -1.23 -1.82 8.38
C VAL A 106 -1.39 -2.26 9.83
N GLN A 107 -2.62 -2.56 10.26
CA GLN A 107 -2.90 -3.01 11.63
C GLN A 107 -2.23 -4.35 11.93
N ASP A 108 -2.19 -5.25 10.94
CA ASP A 108 -1.53 -6.54 11.09
C ASP A 108 0.00 -6.43 11.15
N VAL A 109 0.60 -5.48 10.42
CA VAL A 109 2.06 -5.24 10.44
C VAL A 109 2.53 -4.61 11.76
N LYS A 110 1.72 -3.72 12.37
CA LYS A 110 2.12 -2.96 13.57
C LYS A 110 2.07 -3.75 14.90
N LYS A 111 1.90 -5.08 14.87
CA LYS A 111 1.82 -5.92 16.07
C LYS A 111 3.13 -6.01 16.84
#